data_AF-A0A3D0TM23-F1
#
_entry.id   AF-A0A3D0TM23-F1
#
_cell.length_a   1.000
_cell.length_b   1.000
_cell.length_c   1.000
_cell.angle_alpha   90.00
_cell.angle_beta   90.00
_cell.angle_gamma   90.00
#
_symmetry.space_group_name_H-M   'P 1'
#
loop_
_entity.id
_entity.type
_entity.pdbx_description
1 polymer ?
#
loop_
_entity_poly.entity_id
_entity_poly.type
_entity_poly.pdbx_seq_one_letter_code
_entity_poly.pdbx_strand_id
1 'polypeptide(L)' 'MAKSDKRPVIRLKSTADTGYTYSTRKNKTNTRDRIELRKYDPVV' A
#
# COMPACT_ATOMS: atom_id res chain seq x y z
N MET A 1 -2.70 -6.79 24.59
CA MET A 1 -2.48 -7.45 23.28
C MET A 1 -2.77 -6.46 22.16
N ALA A 2 -1.88 -6.31 21.19
CA ALA A 2 -2.11 -5.43 20.04
C ALA A 2 -3.34 -5.93 19.27
N LYS A 3 -4.39 -5.09 19.18
CA LYS A 3 -5.62 -5.40 18.46
C LYS A 3 -5.24 -5.70 17.01
N SER A 4 -5.61 -6.88 16.50
CA SER A 4 -5.44 -7.19 15.08
C SER A 4 -6.25 -6.19 14.27
N ASP A 5 -5.59 -5.17 13.75
CA ASP A 5 -6.21 -4.19 12.87
C ASP A 5 -6.64 -4.91 11.59
N LYS A 6 -7.96 -4.94 11.35
CA LYS A 6 -8.53 -5.53 10.13
C LYS A 6 -8.16 -4.70 8.89
N ARG A 7 -7.85 -3.41 9.07
CA ARG A 7 -7.50 -2.45 8.01
C ARG A 7 -6.14 -1.78 8.25
N PRO A 8 -5.03 -2.54 8.20
CA PRO A 8 -3.69 -1.98 8.37
C PRO A 8 -3.37 -0.93 7.30
N VAL A 9 -2.59 0.07 7.70
CA VAL A 9 -1.95 1.02 6.78
C VAL A 9 -0.79 0.31 6.09
N ILE A 10 -0.81 0.29 4.76
CA ILE A 10 0.23 -0.25 3.89
C ILE A 10 0.89 0.88 3.09
N ARG A 11 2.14 0.65 2.68
CA ARG A 11 2.86 1.53 1.77
C ARG A 11 2.93 0.90 0.39
N LEU A 12 2.61 1.68 -0.63
CA LEU A 12 2.77 1.34 -2.04
C LEU A 12 4.04 2.01 -2.53
N LYS A 13 5.02 1.21 -2.93
CA LYS A 13 6.28 1.69 -3.52
C LYS A 13 6.08 1.87 -5.03
N SER A 14 6.57 2.97 -5.59
CA SER A 14 6.62 3.15 -7.04
C SER A 14 7.51 2.08 -7.70
N THR A 15 7.06 1.57 -8.85
CA THR A 15 7.82 0.63 -9.67
C THR A 15 8.92 1.32 -10.50
N ALA A 16 8.84 2.65 -10.66
CA ALA A 16 9.87 3.44 -11.34
C ALA A 16 11.10 3.71 -10.43
N ASP A 17 11.12 3.15 -9.22
CA ASP A 17 12.19 3.27 -8.22
C ASP A 17 12.62 4.71 -7.86
N THR A 18 11.70 5.66 -8.03
CA THR A 18 11.85 7.09 -7.69
C THR A 18 11.91 7.35 -6.18
N GLY A 19 11.72 6.32 -5.36
CA GLY A 19 11.58 6.43 -3.90
C GLY A 19 10.22 6.98 -3.44
N TYR A 20 9.33 7.39 -4.36
CA TYR A 20 8.01 7.89 -4.00
C TYR A 20 7.12 6.76 -3.48
N THR A 21 6.42 7.03 -2.37
CA THR A 21 5.51 6.05 -1.75
C THR A 21 4.16 6.65 -1.41
N TYR A 22 3.10 5.86 -1.61
CA TYR A 22 1.76 6.20 -1.14
C TYR A 22 1.39 5.37 0.07
N SER A 23 0.75 5.99 1.07
CA SER A 23 0.17 5.27 2.20
C SER A 23 -1.33 5.08 1.98
N THR A 24 -1.81 3.85 2.12
CA THR A 24 -3.23 3.51 1.98
C THR A 24 -3.63 2.46 3.01
N ARG A 25 -4.93 2.26 3.25
CA ARG A 25 -5.41 1.18 4.14
C ARG A 25 -5.83 -0.02 3.30
N LYS A 26 -5.38 -1.21 3.68
CA LYS A 26 -5.77 -2.49 3.05
C LYS A 26 -6.67 -3.28 3.98
N ASN A 27 -7.73 -3.91 3.49
CA ASN A 27 -8.49 -4.90 4.26
C ASN A 27 -7.80 -6.28 4.18
N LYS A 28 -7.20 -6.73 5.30
CA LYS A 28 -6.45 -8.00 5.34
C LYS A 28 -7.30 -9.24 5.05
N THR A 29 -8.61 -9.17 5.26
CA THR A 29 -9.54 -10.29 5.03
C THR A 29 -9.88 -10.46 3.55
N ASN A 30 -10.21 -9.36 2.87
CA ASN A 30 -10.66 -9.41 1.47
C ASN A 30 -9.49 -9.45 0.48
N THR A 31 -8.38 -8.79 0.82
CA THR A 31 -7.18 -8.74 -0.02
C THR A 31 -5.98 -9.30 0.74
N ARG A 32 -5.83 -10.62 0.69
CA ARG A 32 -4.72 -11.34 1.32
C ARG A 32 -3.39 -11.00 0.64
N ASP A 33 -3.35 -11.00 -0.68
CA ASP A 33 -2.15 -10.73 -1.49
C ASP A 33 -1.71 -9.25 -1.46
N ARG A 34 -0.55 -8.97 -2.07
CA ARG A 34 -0.05 -7.59 -2.22
C ARG A 34 -0.98 -6.82 -3.14
N ILE A 35 -1.27 -5.57 -2.79
CA ILE A 35 -2.06 -4.69 -3.65
C ILE A 35 -1.12 -4.09 -4.69
N GLU A 36 -1.52 -4.20 -5.96
CA GLU A 36 -0.91 -3.50 -7.08
C GLU A 36 -1.90 -2.44 -7.58
N LEU A 37 -1.47 -1.18 -7.60
CA LEU A 37 -2.27 -0.07 -8.13
C LEU A 37 -1.46 0.69 -9.16
N ARG A 38 -2.13 1.12 -10.22
CA ARG A 38 -1.60 2.13 -11.14
C ARG A 38 -1.92 3.50 -10.56
N LYS A 39 -0.88 4.20 -10.10
CA LYS A 39 -0.96 5.58 -9.60
C LYS A 39 0.08 6.45 -10.32
N TYR A 40 -0.21 7.74 -10.40
CA TYR A 40 0.74 8.75 -10.85
C TYR A 40 1.98 8.75 -9.95
N ASP A 41 3.15 8.96 -10.55
CA ASP A 41 4.40 9.18 -9.82
C ASP A 41 4.85 10.62 -10.13
N PRO A 42 4.89 11.54 -9.15
CA PRO A 42 5.22 12.94 -9.40
C PRO A 42 6.68 13.19 -9.76
N VAL A 43 7.53 12.17 -9.70
CA VAL A 43 8.94 12.26 -10.07
C VAL A 43 9.15 11.95 -11.55
N VAL A 44 8.14 11.37 -12.24
CA VAL A 44 8.15 11.07 -13.68
C VAL A 44 7.06 11.86 -14.39
#